data_AF-A0A6I6F8K7-F1
#
_entry.id   AF-A0A6I6F8K7-F1
#
_cell.length_a   1.000
_cell.length_b   1.000
_cell.length_c   1.000
_cell.angle_alpha   90.00
_cell.angle_beta   90.00
_cell.angle_gamma   90.00
#
_symmetry.space_group_name_H-M   'P 1'
#
loop_
_entity.id
_entity.type
_entity.pdbx_description
1 polymer ?
#
loop_
_entity_poly.entity_id
_entity_poly.type
_entity_poly.pdbx_seq_one_letter_code
_entity_poly.pdbx_strand_id
1 'polypeptide(L)' 'MTRTEPTRWQEAPVELPIREERPAPRPVPGCPECARLGQLRKAAGLERDSTTVADCNILLRMHGTGH' A
#
# COMPACT_ATOMS: atom_id res chain seq x y z
N MET A 1 -32.72 11.30 36.86
CA MET A 1 -32.23 10.95 35.51
C MET A 1 -31.00 10.06 35.67
N THR A 2 -31.16 8.74 35.57
CA THR A 2 -30.04 7.80 35.62
C THR A 2 -29.40 7.73 34.23
N ARG A 3 -28.19 8.28 34.11
CA ARG A 3 -27.35 8.14 32.91
C ARG A 3 -26.86 6.70 32.86
N THR A 4 -27.30 5.93 31.87
CA THR A 4 -26.75 4.62 31.56
C THR A 4 -25.29 4.76 31.13
N GLU A 5 -24.41 3.92 31.70
CA GLU A 5 -23.02 3.85 31.26
C GLU A 5 -22.95 3.34 29.80
N PRO A 6 -22.13 3.95 28.94
CA PRO A 6 -22.01 3.52 27.55
C PRO A 6 -21.37 2.13 27.52
N THR A 7 -22.00 1.20 26.82
CA THR A 7 -21.48 -0.14 26.56
C THR A 7 -20.08 -0.03 25.95
N ARG A 8 -19.06 -0.42 26.71
CA ARG A 8 -17.69 -0.52 26.22
C ARG A 8 -17.51 -1.91 25.61
N TRP A 9 -17.31 -1.97 24.29
CA TRP A 9 -16.91 -3.16 23.53
C TRP A 9 -15.46 -3.56 23.87
N GLN A 10 -15.20 -3.88 25.14
CA GLN A 10 -13.89 -4.34 25.59
C GLN A 10 -13.82 -5.86 25.39
N GLU A 11 -13.76 -6.28 24.13
CA GLU A 11 -13.35 -7.66 23.81
C GLU A 11 -11.83 -7.79 24.02
N ALA A 12 -11.38 -8.99 24.38
CA ALA A 12 -9.95 -9.27 24.46
C ALA A 12 -9.30 -9.04 23.08
N PRO A 13 -8.09 -8.46 22.98
CA PRO A 13 -7.41 -8.28 21.71
C PRO A 13 -7.27 -9.60 20.96
N VAL A 14 -7.64 -9.63 19.68
CA VAL A 14 -7.43 -10.79 18.82
C VAL A 14 -6.02 -10.71 18.23
N GLU A 15 -5.29 -11.83 18.26
CA GLU A 15 -3.99 -11.92 17.61
C GLU A 15 -4.19 -12.12 16.11
N LEU A 16 -3.77 -11.12 15.32
CA LEU A 16 -3.83 -11.18 13.86
C LEU A 16 -2.54 -11.79 13.32
N PRO A 17 -2.60 -12.64 12.27
CA PRO A 17 -1.40 -13.16 11.63
C PRO A 17 -0.57 -12.00 11.07
N ILE A 18 0.74 -12.06 11.27
CA ILE A 18 1.67 -11.07 10.70
C ILE A 18 1.59 -11.19 9.18
N ARG A 19 1.20 -10.10 8.53
CA ARG A 19 1.24 -10.00 7.08
C ARG A 19 2.69 -9.84 6.65
N GLU A 20 3.23 -10.84 5.97
CA GLU A 20 4.55 -10.75 5.37
C GLU A 20 4.62 -9.53 4.44
N GLU A 21 5.72 -8.79 4.54
CA GLU A 21 5.95 -7.61 3.74
C GLU A 21 6.08 -8.01 2.27
N ARG A 22 5.08 -7.67 1.46
CA ARG A 22 5.12 -7.99 0.03
C ARG A 22 6.15 -7.08 -0.65
N PRO A 23 7.11 -7.63 -1.40
CA PRO A 23 8.10 -6.82 -2.10
C PRO A 23 7.42 -5.86 -3.08
N ALA A 24 8.04 -4.69 -3.25
CA ALA A 24 7.56 -3.70 -4.19
C ALA A 24 7.68 -4.25 -5.63
N PRO A 25 6.67 -4.04 -6.50
CA PRO A 25 6.72 -4.51 -7.88
C PRO A 25 7.88 -3.87 -8.64
N ARG A 26 8.45 -4.62 -9.58
CA ARG A 26 9.55 -4.17 -10.45
C ARG A 26 8.99 -3.76 -11.82
N PRO A 27 9.49 -2.66 -12.40
CA PRO A 27 9.23 -2.33 -13.80
C PRO A 27 9.63 -3.48 -14.73
N VAL A 28 8.80 -3.77 -15.75
CA VAL A 28 9.15 -4.70 -16.83
C VAL A 28 10.23 -4.05 -17.71
N PRO A 29 11.37 -4.72 -17.97
CA PRO A 29 12.43 -4.17 -18.83
C PRO A 29 11.91 -3.82 -20.23
N GLY A 30 12.30 -2.65 -20.74
CA GLY A 30 11.91 -2.20 -22.09
C GLY A 30 10.50 -1.61 -22.19
N CYS A 31 9.66 -1.71 -21.15
CA CYS A 31 8.36 -1.04 -21.13
C CYS A 31 8.50 0.43 -20.68
N PRO A 32 8.19 1.43 -21.54
CA PRO A 32 8.34 2.84 -21.19
C PRO A 32 7.45 3.27 -20.02
N GLU A 33 6.23 2.74 -19.94
CA GLU A 33 5.28 3.10 -18.88
C GLU A 33 5.71 2.53 -17.52
N CYS A 34 6.15 1.27 -17.48
CA CYS A 34 6.76 0.70 -16.27
C CYS A 34 7.97 1.51 -15.80
N ALA A 35 8.83 1.95 -16.73
CA ALA A 35 10.00 2.78 -16.39
C ALA A 35 9.58 4.13 -15.80
N ARG A 36 8.60 4.80 -16.41
CA ARG A 36 8.02 6.07 -15.92
C ARG A 36 7.47 5.93 -14.51
N LEU A 37 6.66 4.91 -14.25
CA LEU A 37 6.11 4.62 -12.92
C LEU A 37 7.21 4.31 -11.90
N GLY A 38 8.27 3.60 -12.31
CA GLY A 38 9.43 3.33 -11.46
C GLY A 38 10.16 4.60 -11.01
N GLN A 39 10.35 5.56 -11.92
CA GLN A 39 10.98 6.85 -11.60
C GLN A 39 10.09 7.72 -10.73
N LEU A 40 8.79 7.81 -11.03
CA LEU A 40 7.83 8.55 -10.21
C LEU A 40 7.79 8.01 -8.77
N ARG A 41 7.73 6.69 -8.61
CA ARG A 41 7.79 6.05 -7.29
C ARG A 41 9.07 6.40 -6.53
N LYS A 42 10.21 6.42 -7.22
CA LYS A 42 11.49 6.78 -6.61
C LYS A 42 11.48 8.22 -6.11
N ALA A 43 10.99 9.17 -6.91
CA ALA A 43 10.87 10.57 -6.52
C ALA A 43 9.94 10.75 -5.32
N ALA A 44 8.75 10.13 -5.36
CA ALA A 44 7.80 10.16 -4.25
C ALA A 44 8.39 9.59 -2.94
N GLY A 45 9.21 8.54 -3.05
CA GLY A 45 9.94 7.98 -1.90
C GLY A 45 10.92 8.97 -1.27
N LEU A 46 11.60 9.81 -2.06
CA LEU A 46 12.49 10.86 -1.55
C LEU A 46 11.70 11.97 -0.84
N GLU A 47 10.48 12.26 -1.30
CA GLU A 47 9.59 13.27 -0.72
C GLU A 47 8.74 12.74 0.45
N ARG A 48 8.82 11.44 0.74
CA ARG A 48 7.98 10.73 1.73
C ARG A 48 6.49 10.77 1.41
N ASP A 49 6.13 10.97 0.14
CA ASP A 49 4.77 10.86 -0.35
C ASP A 49 4.38 9.38 -0.48
N SER A 50 3.83 8.85 0.60
CA SER A 50 3.44 7.44 0.70
C SER A 50 2.22 7.11 -0.17
N THR A 51 1.37 8.10 -0.48
CA THR A 51 0.20 7.93 -1.35
C THR A 51 0.66 7.63 -2.78
N THR A 52 1.52 8.47 -3.33
CA THR A 52 2.05 8.28 -4.69
C THR A 52 2.87 6.99 -4.81
N VAL A 53 3.62 6.62 -3.76
CA VAL A 53 4.33 5.33 -3.73
C VAL A 53 3.36 4.15 -3.82
N ALA A 54 2.26 4.20 -3.06
CA ALA A 54 1.24 3.15 -3.08
C ALA A 54 0.56 3.06 -4.46
N ASP A 55 0.18 4.19 -5.05
CA ASP A 55 -0.44 4.24 -6.37
C ASP A 55 0.47 3.66 -7.46
N CYS A 56 1.75 4.06 -7.47
CA CYS A 56 2.72 3.49 -8.41
C CYS A 56 2.87 1.98 -8.24
N ASN A 57 2.83 1.47 -7.01
CA ASN A 57 2.88 0.02 -6.75
C ASN A 57 1.63 -0.70 -7.25
N ILE A 58 0.45 -0.08 -7.18
CA ILE A 58 -0.79 -0.67 -7.71
C ILE A 58 -0.73 -0.68 -9.25
N LEU A 59 -0.39 0.45 -9.86
CA LEU A 59 -0.30 0.60 -11.31
C LEU A 59 0.73 -0.35 -11.93
N LEU A 60 1.91 -0.51 -11.33
CA LEU A 60 2.91 -1.47 -11.79
C LEU A 60 2.41 -2.92 -11.75
N ARG A 61 1.62 -3.30 -10.74
CA ARG A 61 1.05 -4.66 -10.65
C ARG A 61 -0.02 -4.88 -11.71
N MET A 62 -0.92 -3.91 -11.91
CA MET A 62 -2.00 -4.02 -12.90
C MET A 62 -1.46 -3.99 -14.32
N HIS A 63 -0.47 -3.14 -14.60
CA HIS A 63 0.12 -3.07 -15.93
C HIS A 63 0.97 -4.32 -16.22
N GLY A 64 1.65 -4.85 -15.21
CA GLY A 64 2.47 -6.06 -15.32
C GLY A 64 1.71 -7.34 -15.72
N THR A 65 0.39 -7.41 -15.52
CA THR A 65 -0.40 -8.59 -15.97
C THR A 65 -0.71 -8.59 -17.46
N GLY A 66 -0.44 -7.48 -18.17
CA GLY A 66 -0.70 -7.33 -19.61
C GLY A 66 0.55 -7.39 -20.49
N HIS A 67 1.69 -7.83 -19.94
CA HIS A 67 2.94 -8.11 -20.64
C HIS A 67 3.17 -9.61 -20.69
#